data_AF-A0A6H0KSD1-F1
#
_entry.id   AF-A0A6H0KSD1-F1
#
_cell.length_a   1.000
_cell.length_b   1.000
_cell.length_c   1.000
_cell.angle_alpha   90.00
_cell.angle_beta   90.00
_cell.angle_gamma   90.00
#
_symmetry.space_group_name_H-M   'P 1'
#
loop_
_entity.id
_entity.type
_entity.pdbx_description
1 polymer ?
#
loop_
_entity_poly.entity_id
_entity_poly.type
_entity_poly.pdbx_seq_one_letter_code
_entity_poly.pdbx_strand_id
1 'polypeptide(L)'
;MVTITFAVKPYLARYMYVRYGQCLELSKSGSSPQSSVPIHLSHISPIYHLLYQSTVPHPKGAPWKETGNICFVLPSPRAGKSPETYNYIGRDSLLVIEKEIETEMKAELYRYLQDNRFNKGVMYKKSMHRFVEYYGMEELVQEESLMRAFQRWNKLVKEEYRIM
;
A
#
# COMPACT_ATOMS: atom_id res chain seq x y z
N MET A 1 14.84 15.92 -0.16
CA MET A 1 13.83 14.85 -0.03
C MET A 1 14.28 13.71 -0.92
N VAL A 2 14.61 12.56 -0.33
CA VAL A 2 14.99 11.37 -1.10
C VAL A 2 13.77 10.47 -1.25
N THR A 3 13.56 9.95 -2.45
CA THR A 3 12.43 9.09 -2.79
C THR A 3 12.92 7.76 -3.32
N ILE A 4 12.11 6.73 -3.14
CA ILE A 4 12.33 5.42 -3.75
C ILE A 4 11.13 5.03 -4.59
N THR A 5 11.36 4.41 -5.75
CA THR A 5 10.32 4.03 -6.71
C THR A 5 10.49 2.57 -7.08
N PHE A 6 9.44 1.76 -6.93
CA PHE A 6 9.50 0.34 -7.27
C PHE A 6 8.16 -0.17 -7.80
N ALA A 7 8.17 -1.39 -8.33
CA ALA A 7 6.97 -2.02 -8.86
C ALA A 7 6.28 -2.86 -7.76
N VAL A 8 4.96 -2.70 -7.67
CA VAL A 8 4.04 -3.57 -6.92
C VAL A 8 2.84 -3.95 -7.78
N LYS A 9 2.00 -4.86 -7.31
CA LYS A 9 0.70 -5.16 -7.94
C LYS A 9 -0.07 -3.85 -8.19
N PRO A 10 -0.59 -3.62 -9.41
CA PRO A 10 -1.22 -2.34 -9.78
C PRO A 10 -2.32 -1.85 -8.83
N TYR A 11 -3.19 -2.76 -8.36
CA TYR A 11 -4.26 -2.40 -7.42
C TYR A 11 -3.71 -1.94 -6.05
N LEU A 12 -2.56 -2.45 -5.60
CA LEU A 12 -1.92 -2.00 -4.36
C LEU A 12 -1.31 -0.60 -4.51
N ALA A 13 -0.67 -0.32 -5.65
CA ALA A 13 -0.20 1.03 -5.96
C ALA A 13 -1.37 2.02 -5.94
N ARG A 14 -2.48 1.66 -6.61
CA ARG A 14 -3.68 2.47 -6.65
C ARG A 14 -4.29 2.70 -5.26
N TYR A 15 -4.39 1.64 -4.45
CA TYR A 15 -4.81 1.75 -3.04
C TYR A 15 -3.96 2.78 -2.29
N MET A 16 -2.63 2.66 -2.35
CA MET A 16 -1.72 3.54 -1.62
C MET A 16 -1.86 5.01 -2.07
N TYR A 17 -2.00 5.26 -3.38
CA TYR A 17 -2.18 6.63 -3.89
C TYR A 17 -3.49 7.27 -3.45
N VAL A 18 -4.61 6.55 -3.44
CA VAL A 18 -5.87 7.11 -2.96
C VAL A 18 -5.86 7.26 -1.43
N ARG A 19 -5.24 6.30 -0.72
CA ARG A 19 -5.20 6.28 0.75
C ARG A 19 -4.31 7.38 1.35
N TYR A 20 -3.16 7.61 0.73
CA TYR A 20 -2.08 8.48 1.24
C TYR A 20 -1.73 9.64 0.33
N GLY A 21 -2.32 9.73 -0.87
CA GLY A 21 -2.19 10.88 -1.75
C GLY A 21 -2.85 12.10 -1.14
N GLN A 22 -2.16 12.72 -0.18
CA GLN A 22 -2.54 14.03 0.34
C GLN A 22 -2.51 15.03 -0.83
N CYS A 23 -3.70 15.54 -1.16
CA CYS A 23 -3.97 16.68 -2.04
C CYS A 23 -3.54 16.55 -3.51
N LEU A 24 -4.38 15.91 -4.31
CA LEU A 24 -4.38 15.97 -5.78
C LEU A 24 -4.62 17.40 -6.36
N GLU A 25 -4.80 18.42 -5.51
CA GLU A 25 -5.21 19.78 -5.91
C GLU A 25 -4.05 20.79 -6.00
N LEU A 26 -2.78 20.36 -5.94
CA LEU A 26 -1.63 21.28 -6.10
C LEU A 26 -0.69 20.90 -7.26
N SER A 27 -1.22 20.50 -8.41
CA SER A 27 -0.49 20.61 -9.69
C SER A 27 -1.41 20.48 -10.91
N LYS A 28 -2.36 21.41 -11.07
CA LYS A 28 -2.92 21.74 -12.40
C LYS A 28 -1.89 22.49 -13.27
N SER A 29 -0.64 22.03 -13.29
CA SER A 29 0.41 22.62 -14.13
C SER A 29 1.23 21.52 -14.79
N GLY A 30 0.67 20.97 -15.88
CA GLY A 30 1.43 20.59 -17.07
C GLY A 30 2.46 19.46 -16.96
N SER A 31 2.46 18.63 -15.91
CA SER A 31 3.33 17.45 -15.87
C SER A 31 2.65 16.22 -16.45
N SER A 32 3.37 15.56 -17.36
CA SER A 32 3.03 14.32 -18.06
C SER A 32 2.36 13.28 -17.15
N PRO A 33 1.40 12.46 -17.63
CA PRO A 33 0.59 11.51 -16.84
C PRO A 33 1.36 10.33 -16.19
N GLN A 34 2.69 10.44 -16.04
CA GLN A 34 3.57 9.36 -15.58
C GLN A 34 4.41 9.71 -14.35
N SER A 35 4.40 10.96 -13.85
CA SER A 35 5.16 11.32 -12.65
C SER A 35 4.26 11.33 -11.42
N SER A 36 3.92 10.14 -10.92
CA SER A 36 3.15 9.97 -9.69
C SER A 36 3.80 10.70 -8.51
N VAL A 37 3.04 11.54 -7.81
CA VAL A 37 3.52 12.30 -6.65
C VAL A 37 4.05 11.33 -5.57
N PRO A 38 5.23 11.57 -4.96
CA PRO A 38 5.75 10.70 -3.90
C PRO A 38 4.81 10.61 -2.70
N ILE A 39 4.58 9.40 -2.21
CA ILE A 39 3.74 9.13 -1.04
C ILE A 39 4.52 9.43 0.24
N HIS A 40 3.95 10.30 1.08
CA HIS A 40 4.46 10.61 2.41
C HIS A 40 3.74 9.77 3.46
N LEU A 41 4.46 8.84 4.08
CA LEU A 41 3.92 8.02 5.15
C LEU A 41 4.16 8.67 6.52
N SER A 42 3.17 8.55 7.40
CA SER A 42 3.33 8.92 8.81
C SER A 42 4.29 7.97 9.52
N HIS A 43 5.00 8.48 10.52
CA HIS A 43 5.93 7.70 11.35
C HIS A 43 5.26 6.61 12.20
N ILE A 44 3.93 6.55 12.21
CA ILE A 44 3.16 5.46 12.86
C ILE A 44 2.81 4.32 11.90
N SER A 45 3.07 4.47 10.59
CA SER A 45 2.75 3.45 9.59
C SER A 45 3.75 2.28 9.67
N PRO A 46 3.29 1.02 9.70
CA PRO A 46 4.17 -0.14 9.57
C PRO A 46 5.04 -0.09 8.31
N ILE A 47 4.47 0.35 7.19
CA ILE A 47 5.17 0.49 5.90
C ILE A 47 6.30 1.53 5.99
N TYR A 48 6.10 2.63 6.74
CA TYR A 48 7.17 3.60 7.01
C TYR A 48 8.37 2.93 7.70
N HIS A 49 8.11 2.11 8.72
CA HIS A 49 9.17 1.40 9.43
C HIS A 49 9.86 0.35 8.56
N LEU A 50 9.11 -0.38 7.72
CA LEU A 50 9.68 -1.35 6.79
C LEU A 50 10.59 -0.68 5.75
N LEU A 51 10.16 0.46 5.17
CA LEU A 51 11.00 1.23 4.26
C LEU A 51 12.31 1.63 4.95
N TYR A 52 12.23 2.18 6.16
CA TYR A 52 13.42 2.59 6.91
C TYR A 52 14.36 1.42 7.22
N GLN A 53 13.83 0.30 7.71
CA GLN A 53 14.62 -0.87 8.08
C GLN A 53 15.26 -1.54 6.86
N SER A 54 14.56 -1.55 5.72
CA SER A 54 14.97 -2.24 4.50
C SER A 54 16.00 -1.50 3.64
N THR A 55 16.21 -0.21 3.90
CA THR A 55 17.22 0.56 3.16
C THR A 55 18.64 0.11 3.48
N VAL A 56 19.45 0.01 2.45
CA VAL A 56 20.90 -0.26 2.52
C VAL A 56 21.66 0.83 1.76
N PRO A 57 22.97 0.99 1.99
CA PRO A 57 23.78 1.92 1.21
C PRO A 57 23.67 1.63 -0.29
N HIS A 58 23.54 2.67 -1.12
CA HIS A 58 23.42 2.48 -2.57
C HIS A 58 24.61 1.69 -3.13
N PRO A 59 24.41 0.51 -3.72
CA PRO A 59 25.53 -0.29 -4.24
C PRO A 59 26.22 0.42 -5.41
N LYS A 60 27.55 0.29 -5.49
CA LYS A 60 28.32 0.81 -6.64
C LYS A 60 27.87 0.07 -7.91
N GLY A 61 27.36 0.83 -8.89
CA GLY A 61 26.87 0.29 -10.16
C GLY A 61 25.40 -0.10 -10.19
N ALA A 62 24.66 0.02 -9.09
CA ALA A 62 23.21 -0.12 -9.12
C ALA A 62 22.58 1.07 -9.87
N PRO A 63 21.56 0.83 -10.71
CA PRO A 63 20.89 1.90 -11.44
C PRO A 63 20.22 2.88 -10.48
N TRP A 64 20.38 4.18 -10.74
CA TRP A 64 19.71 5.25 -9.98
C TRP A 64 18.27 5.49 -10.42
N LYS A 65 17.90 5.04 -11.62
CA LYS A 65 16.52 5.09 -12.12
C LYS A 65 15.83 3.79 -11.77
N GLU A 66 15.29 3.72 -10.56
CA GLU A 66 14.39 2.63 -10.21
C GLU A 66 13.04 2.89 -10.91
N THR A 67 12.63 1.95 -11.76
CA THR A 67 11.35 2.00 -12.49
C THR A 67 10.27 1.33 -11.66
N GLY A 68 9.09 1.93 -11.60
CA GLY A 68 8.02 1.41 -10.75
C GLY A 68 6.70 2.13 -10.94
N ASN A 69 5.66 1.57 -10.34
CA ASN A 69 4.31 2.15 -10.33
C ASN A 69 3.93 2.72 -8.96
N ILE A 70 4.84 2.68 -7.96
CA ILE A 70 4.68 3.34 -6.67
C ILE A 70 5.96 4.07 -6.27
N CYS A 71 5.82 5.28 -5.71
CA CYS A 71 6.92 6.12 -5.23
C CYS A 71 6.66 6.57 -3.80
N PHE A 72 7.64 6.38 -2.91
CA PHE A 72 7.59 6.80 -1.52
C PHE A 72 8.69 7.81 -1.21
N VAL A 73 8.39 8.74 -0.31
CA VAL A 73 9.43 9.51 0.37
C VAL A 73 10.10 8.63 1.41
N LEU A 74 11.43 8.53 1.36
CA LEU A 74 12.16 7.73 2.32
C LEU A 74 12.07 8.35 3.73
N PRO A 75 11.87 7.52 4.76
CA PRO A 75 11.95 7.91 6.16
C PRO A 75 13.24 8.66 6.49
N SER A 76 13.12 9.87 7.04
CA SER A 76 14.26 10.71 7.45
C SER A 76 14.22 11.02 8.95
N PRO A 77 14.46 10.04 9.83
CA PRO A 77 14.48 10.27 11.28
C PRO A 77 15.64 11.20 11.67
N ARG A 78 15.52 11.87 12.82
CA ARG A 78 16.55 12.78 13.34
C ARG A 78 17.90 12.11 13.62
N ALA A 79 17.89 10.81 13.88
CA ALA A 79 19.08 9.99 14.12
C ALA A 79 18.92 8.63 13.42
N GLY A 80 20.03 8.06 12.94
CA GLY A 80 20.06 6.75 12.29
C GLY A 80 20.48 6.80 10.83
N LYS A 81 19.83 5.98 9.98
CA LYS A 81 20.15 5.90 8.54
C LYS A 81 19.74 7.18 7.83
N SER A 82 20.73 7.88 7.25
CA SER A 82 20.48 9.04 6.39
C SER A 82 19.99 8.56 5.02
N PRO A 83 18.86 9.09 4.49
CA PRO A 83 18.35 8.74 3.17
C PRO A 83 19.30 9.10 2.03
N GLU A 84 20.25 10.02 2.22
CA GLU A 84 21.25 10.36 1.21
C GLU A 84 22.23 9.20 0.97
N THR A 85 22.47 8.37 2.00
CA THR A 85 23.35 7.20 1.92
C THR A 85 22.54 5.90 1.75
N TYR A 86 21.46 5.74 2.52
CA TYR A 86 20.64 4.53 2.59
C TYR A 86 19.35 4.71 1.76
N ASN A 87 19.46 4.54 0.45
CA ASN A 87 18.39 4.79 -0.52
C ASN A 87 18.16 3.66 -1.52
N TYR A 88 18.74 2.49 -1.28
CA TYR A 88 18.48 1.30 -2.07
C TYR A 88 17.73 0.26 -1.24
N ILE A 89 16.76 -0.43 -1.85
CA ILE A 89 16.05 -1.55 -1.23
C ILE A 89 16.20 -2.79 -2.11
N GLY A 90 16.65 -3.89 -1.51
CA GLY A 90 16.82 -5.18 -2.19
C GLY A 90 15.49 -5.82 -2.57
N ARG A 91 15.52 -6.71 -3.57
CA ARG A 91 14.31 -7.38 -4.10
C ARG A 91 13.49 -8.10 -3.02
N ASP A 92 14.13 -8.83 -2.11
CA ASP A 92 13.42 -9.57 -1.06
C ASP A 92 12.69 -8.63 -0.09
N SER A 93 13.31 -7.50 0.24
CA SER A 93 12.68 -6.46 1.04
C SER A 93 11.50 -5.80 0.32
N LEU A 94 11.57 -5.62 -1.00
CA LEU A 94 10.43 -5.12 -1.79
C LEU A 94 9.23 -6.07 -1.72
N LEU A 95 9.46 -7.39 -1.73
CA LEU A 95 8.39 -8.39 -1.56
C LEU A 95 7.73 -8.30 -0.17
N VAL A 96 8.53 -8.06 0.87
CA VAL A 96 8.01 -7.86 2.23
C VAL A 96 7.18 -6.58 2.31
N ILE A 97 7.66 -5.49 1.70
CA ILE A 97 6.92 -4.21 1.66
C ILE A 97 5.62 -4.35 0.87
N GLU A 98 5.63 -5.00 -0.29
CA GLU A 98 4.41 -5.28 -1.07
C GLU A 98 3.39 -6.08 -0.25
N LYS A 99 3.85 -7.11 0.46
CA LYS A 99 2.99 -7.92 1.33
C LYS A 99 2.41 -7.12 2.49
N GLU A 100 3.15 -6.17 3.05
CA GLU A 100 2.65 -5.28 4.10
C GLU A 100 1.55 -4.35 3.55
N ILE A 101 1.76 -3.76 2.37
CA ILE A 101 0.73 -2.96 1.68
C ILE A 101 -0.54 -3.79 1.45
N GLU A 102 -0.39 -5.04 1.01
CA GLU A 102 -1.53 -5.95 0.82
C GLU A 102 -2.24 -6.28 2.14
N THR A 103 -1.50 -6.39 3.23
CA THR A 103 -2.03 -6.66 4.57
C THR A 103 -2.81 -5.47 5.11
N GLU A 104 -2.27 -4.25 4.98
CA GLU A 104 -2.93 -3.01 5.36
C GLU A 104 -4.26 -2.82 4.60
N MET A 105 -4.23 -2.98 3.27
CA MET A 105 -5.42 -2.87 2.43
C MET A 105 -6.50 -3.90 2.81
N LYS A 106 -6.10 -5.16 3.04
CA LYS A 106 -7.05 -6.21 3.45
C LYS A 106 -7.65 -5.94 4.82
N ALA A 107 -6.86 -5.49 5.79
CA ALA A 107 -7.36 -5.14 7.11
C ALA A 107 -8.43 -4.03 7.02
N GLU A 108 -8.19 -3.01 6.19
CA GLU A 108 -9.16 -1.96 5.93
C GLU A 108 -10.43 -2.49 5.25
N LEU A 109 -10.27 -3.27 4.16
CA LEU A 109 -11.39 -3.89 3.44
C LEU A 109 -12.24 -4.75 4.36
N TYR A 110 -11.63 -5.63 5.16
CA TYR A 110 -12.37 -6.56 6.03
C TYR A 110 -13.16 -5.82 7.09
N ARG A 111 -12.56 -4.79 7.72
CA ARG A 111 -13.25 -3.91 8.65
C ARG A 111 -14.43 -3.20 7.97
N TYR A 112 -14.23 -2.67 6.77
CA TYR A 112 -15.28 -2.00 6.00
C TYR A 112 -16.43 -2.95 5.64
N LEU A 113 -16.14 -4.17 5.22
CA LEU A 113 -17.15 -5.19 4.91
C LEU A 113 -17.97 -5.57 6.15
N GLN A 114 -17.29 -5.81 7.28
CA GLN A 114 -17.95 -6.17 8.54
C GLN A 114 -18.84 -5.04 9.07
N ASP A 115 -18.32 -3.81 9.14
CA ASP A 115 -19.09 -2.65 9.60
C ASP A 115 -20.35 -2.44 8.75
N ASN A 116 -20.22 -2.49 7.43
CA ASN A 116 -21.36 -2.37 6.54
C ASN A 116 -22.38 -3.49 6.73
N ARG A 117 -21.93 -4.72 6.96
CA ARG A 117 -22.82 -5.87 7.13
C ARG A 117 -23.58 -5.80 8.45
N PHE A 118 -22.89 -5.55 9.55
CA PHE A 118 -23.45 -5.69 10.89
C PHE A 118 -24.07 -4.39 11.42
N ASN A 119 -23.50 -3.23 11.08
CA ASN A 119 -23.97 -1.95 11.59
C ASN A 119 -24.89 -1.21 10.61
N LYS A 120 -24.76 -1.48 9.31
CA LYS A 120 -25.49 -0.74 8.25
C LYS A 120 -26.43 -1.61 7.40
N GLY A 121 -26.48 -2.92 7.63
CA GLY A 121 -27.35 -3.85 6.91
C GLY A 121 -27.02 -4.02 5.41
N VAL A 122 -25.85 -3.58 4.95
CA VAL A 122 -25.45 -3.66 3.54
C VAL A 122 -24.83 -5.02 3.22
N MET A 123 -25.15 -5.58 2.05
CA MET A 123 -24.59 -6.86 1.61
C MET A 123 -23.10 -6.76 1.26
N TYR A 124 -22.32 -7.80 1.57
CA TYR A 124 -20.89 -7.85 1.26
C TYR A 124 -20.57 -7.59 -0.22
N LYS A 125 -21.37 -8.12 -1.15
CA LYS A 125 -21.17 -7.90 -2.60
C LYS A 125 -21.24 -6.41 -2.96
N LYS A 126 -22.23 -5.70 -2.43
CA LYS A 126 -22.40 -4.25 -2.67
C LYS A 126 -21.28 -3.44 -2.02
N SER A 127 -20.85 -3.82 -0.82
CA SER A 127 -19.71 -3.18 -0.16
C SER A 127 -18.38 -3.46 -0.88
N MET A 128 -18.15 -4.67 -1.37
CA MET A 128 -16.95 -5.01 -2.14
C MET A 128 -16.82 -4.11 -3.37
N HIS A 129 -17.89 -4.03 -4.16
CA HIS A 129 -17.94 -3.17 -5.34
C HIS A 129 -17.62 -1.71 -5.00
N ARG A 130 -18.27 -1.16 -3.97
CA ARG A 130 -18.01 0.21 -3.50
C ARG A 130 -16.58 0.45 -3.04
N PHE A 131 -15.94 -0.54 -2.42
CA PHE A 131 -14.56 -0.43 -1.98
C PHE A 131 -13.60 -0.40 -3.18
N VAL A 132 -13.81 -1.30 -4.15
CA VAL A 132 -13.02 -1.36 -5.38
C VAL A 132 -13.19 -0.08 -6.20
N GLU A 133 -14.42 0.41 -6.34
CA GLU A 133 -14.75 1.68 -7.01
C GLU A 133 -14.13 2.89 -6.31
N TYR A 134 -14.25 3.00 -4.99
CA TYR A 134 -13.68 4.11 -4.22
C TYR A 134 -12.16 4.22 -4.42
N TYR A 135 -11.47 3.08 -4.46
CA TYR A 135 -10.04 3.04 -4.71
C TYR A 135 -9.69 3.09 -6.21
N GLY A 136 -10.64 2.94 -7.14
CA GLY A 136 -10.37 2.91 -8.58
C GLY A 136 -9.61 1.65 -9.03
N MET A 137 -9.97 0.49 -8.48
CA MET A 137 -9.30 -0.80 -8.72
C MET A 137 -10.08 -1.76 -9.64
N GLU A 138 -11.19 -1.32 -10.25
CA GLU A 138 -12.17 -2.14 -10.98
C GLU A 138 -11.55 -3.00 -12.09
N GLU A 139 -10.55 -2.45 -12.80
CA GLU A 139 -9.83 -3.13 -13.88
C GLU A 139 -8.49 -3.74 -13.42
N LEU A 140 -8.12 -3.54 -12.14
CA LEU A 140 -6.83 -3.93 -11.59
C LEU A 140 -6.92 -5.16 -10.68
N VAL A 141 -8.11 -5.48 -10.17
CA VAL A 141 -8.35 -6.63 -9.30
C VAL A 141 -9.75 -7.21 -9.51
N GLN A 142 -9.85 -8.53 -9.50
CA GLN A 142 -11.15 -9.21 -9.51
C GLN A 142 -11.78 -9.17 -8.11
N GLU A 143 -12.98 -8.61 -8.00
CA GLU A 143 -13.75 -8.57 -6.75
C GLU A 143 -13.93 -9.96 -6.12
N GLU A 144 -14.13 -11.00 -6.94
CA GLU A 144 -14.28 -12.38 -6.48
C GLU A 144 -13.02 -12.89 -5.76
N SER A 145 -11.84 -12.47 -6.20
CA SER A 145 -10.57 -12.85 -5.57
C SER A 145 -10.45 -12.27 -4.17
N LEU A 146 -10.82 -10.99 -4.01
CA LEU A 146 -10.88 -10.32 -2.70
C LEU A 146 -11.97 -10.94 -1.81
N MET A 147 -13.13 -11.27 -2.38
CA MET A 147 -14.23 -11.90 -1.66
C MET A 147 -13.84 -13.29 -1.13
N ARG A 148 -13.17 -14.11 -1.93
CA ARG A 148 -12.66 -15.41 -1.49
C ARG A 148 -11.60 -15.26 -0.38
N ALA A 149 -10.73 -14.26 -0.47
CA ALA A 149 -9.75 -13.98 0.58
C ALA A 149 -10.44 -13.59 1.90
N PHE A 150 -11.45 -12.72 1.84
CA PHE A 150 -12.27 -12.35 2.99
C PHE A 150 -13.00 -13.55 3.60
N GLN A 151 -13.61 -14.41 2.78
CA GLN A 151 -14.29 -15.61 3.25
C GLN A 151 -13.35 -16.59 3.97
N ARG A 152 -12.13 -16.80 3.43
CA ARG A 152 -11.11 -17.61 4.10
C ARG A 152 -10.70 -17.02 5.44
N TRP A 153 -10.43 -15.72 5.49
CA TRP A 153 -10.08 -15.04 6.72
C TRP A 153 -11.20 -15.14 7.77
N ASN A 154 -12.45 -14.88 7.38
CA ASN A 154 -13.61 -14.98 8.28
C ASN A 154 -13.80 -16.41 8.83
N LYS A 155 -13.52 -17.44 8.02
CA LYS A 155 -13.54 -18.84 8.49
C LYS A 155 -12.46 -19.09 9.54
N LEU A 156 -11.23 -18.61 9.34
CA LEU A 156 -10.13 -18.77 10.30
C LEU A 156 -10.43 -18.08 11.62
N VAL A 157 -10.90 -16.83 11.58
CA VAL A 157 -11.27 -16.07 12.79
C VAL A 157 -12.36 -16.78 13.59
N LYS A 158 -13.38 -17.31 12.93
CA LYS A 158 -14.44 -18.08 13.61
C LYS A 158 -13.95 -19.36 14.26
N GLU A 159 -12.99 -20.04 13.65
CA GLU A 159 -12.38 -21.24 14.22
C GLU A 159 -11.53 -20.91 15.45
N GLU A 160 -10.77 -19.81 15.40
CA GLU A 160 -9.98 -19.32 16.54
C GLU A 160 -10.87 -18.99 17.75
N TYR A 161 -12.00 -18.31 17.54
CA TYR A 161 -13.00 -18.07 18.58
C TYR A 161 -13.72 -19.32 19.09
N ARG A 162 -13.65 -20.46 18.38
CA ARG A 162 -14.24 -21.72 18.83
C ARG A 162 -13.30 -22.53 19.72
N ILE A 163 -11.99 -22.29 19.60
CA ILE A 163 -10.93 -22.98 20.34
C ILE A 163 -10.59 -22.25 21.65
N MET A 164 -10.94 -20.96 21.75
CA MET A 164 -10.89 -20.16 22.99
C MET A 164 -12.17 -20.31 23.81
#